data_AF-A0A2A4Z4V5-F1
#
_entry.id   AF-A0A2A4Z4V5-F1
#
_cell.length_a   1.000
_cell.length_b   1.000
_cell.length_c   1.000
_cell.angle_alpha   90.00
_cell.angle_beta   90.00
_cell.angle_gamma   90.00
#
_symmetry.space_group_name_H-M   'P 1'
#
loop_
_entity.id
_entity.type
_entity.pdbx_description
1 polymer ?
#
loop_
_entity_poly.entity_id
_entity_poly.type
_entity_poly.pdbx_seq_one_letter_code
_entity_poly.pdbx_strand_id
1 'polypeptide(L)'
;MPTLKWDIDKCLEQCSPAPLSNPPFIFKERPKRLQRVTFVEIRKAYNQIAKIIALHGEQYLPLFERLHTEITEYRERKELLNIATKIGGINLSTDDISNN
;
A
#
# COMPACT_ATOMS: atom_id res chain seq x y z
N MET A 1 61.71 -5.68 -17.65
CA MET A 1 60.44 -5.60 -16.89
C MET A 1 59.31 -5.58 -17.92
N PRO A 2 58.65 -6.70 -18.24
CA PRO A 2 57.56 -6.69 -19.22
C PRO A 2 56.28 -6.19 -18.54
N THR A 3 55.65 -5.20 -19.15
CA THR A 3 54.37 -4.65 -18.71
C THR A 3 53.26 -5.65 -19.01
N LEU A 4 52.53 -6.08 -17.98
CA LEU A 4 51.28 -6.82 -18.15
C LEU A 4 50.27 -5.86 -18.78
N LYS A 5 50.16 -5.90 -20.10
CA LYS A 5 49.10 -5.22 -20.83
C LYS A 5 47.82 -6.02 -20.59
N TRP A 6 46.88 -5.40 -19.87
CA TRP A 6 45.57 -5.99 -19.64
C TRP A 6 44.81 -5.99 -20.96
N ASP A 7 44.74 -7.17 -21.59
CA ASP A 7 44.11 -7.33 -22.90
C ASP A 7 42.62 -7.59 -22.68
N ILE A 8 41.84 -6.50 -22.77
CA ILE A 8 40.39 -6.48 -22.52
C ILE A 8 39.67 -7.49 -23.43
N ASP A 9 40.16 -7.62 -24.67
CA ASP A 9 39.58 -8.49 -25.69
C ASP A 9 39.69 -9.98 -25.31
N LYS A 10 40.73 -10.37 -24.54
CA LYS A 10 40.89 -11.73 -24.04
C LYS A 10 39.88 -12.08 -22.94
N CYS A 11 39.40 -11.10 -22.17
CA CYS A 11 38.38 -11.32 -21.15
C CYS A 11 36.98 -11.49 -21.75
N LEU A 12 36.71 -10.85 -22.90
CA LEU A 12 35.41 -10.93 -23.58
C LEU A 12 35.12 -12.31 -24.16
N GLU A 13 36.14 -13.04 -24.61
CA GLU A 13 35.96 -14.40 -25.16
C GLU A 13 35.69 -15.47 -24.09
N GLN A 14 36.04 -15.22 -22.82
CA GLN A 14 35.74 -16.16 -21.72
C GLN A 14 34.30 -16.06 -21.20
N CYS A 15 33.60 -14.97 -21.53
CA CYS A 15 32.19 -14.79 -21.18
C CYS A 15 31.31 -15.38 -22.29
N SER A 16 31.25 -16.71 -22.38
CA SER A 16 30.17 -17.36 -23.14
C SER A 16 28.84 -17.01 -22.46
N PRO A 17 27.91 -16.31 -23.12
CA PRO A 17 26.63 -16.01 -22.51
C PRO A 17 25.92 -17.33 -22.27
N ALA A 18 25.64 -17.65 -21.00
CA ALA A 18 24.74 -18.75 -20.67
C ALA A 18 23.47 -18.59 -21.52
N PRO A 19 22.95 -19.68 -22.13
CA PRO A 19 21.72 -19.58 -22.89
C PRO A 19 20.65 -19.02 -21.95
N LEU A 20 20.14 -17.83 -22.31
CA LEU A 20 19.01 -17.18 -21.65
C LEU A 20 17.76 -18.05 -21.88
N SER A 21 17.66 -19.19 -21.20
CA SER A 21 16.45 -20.03 -21.20
C SER A 21 15.40 -19.49 -20.23
N ASN A 22 15.72 -18.43 -19.49
CA ASN A 22 14.75 -17.73 -18.68
C ASN A 22 14.09 -16.65 -19.55
N PRO A 23 12.77 -16.74 -19.82
CA PRO A 23 12.07 -15.65 -20.47
C PRO A 23 12.29 -14.37 -19.65
N PRO A 24 12.26 -13.18 -20.29
CA PRO A 24 12.34 -11.93 -19.55
C PRO A 24 11.32 -11.99 -18.42
N PHE A 25 11.71 -11.56 -17.21
CA PHE A 25 10.76 -11.32 -16.13
C PHE A 25 9.79 -10.25 -16.63
N ILE A 26 8.74 -10.68 -17.31
CA ILE A 26 7.57 -9.87 -17.58
C ILE A 26 6.92 -9.76 -16.22
N PHE A 27 7.12 -8.63 -15.55
CA PHE A 27 6.30 -8.24 -14.41
C PHE A 27 4.87 -8.18 -14.94
N LYS A 28 4.15 -9.29 -14.85
CA LYS A 28 2.72 -9.32 -15.09
C LYS A 28 2.15 -8.51 -13.95
N GLU A 29 1.84 -7.24 -14.21
CA GLU A 29 1.05 -6.44 -13.29
C GLU A 29 -0.18 -7.26 -12.96
N ARG A 30 -0.22 -7.82 -11.75
CA ARG A 30 -1.42 -8.50 -11.28
C ARG A 30 -2.50 -7.43 -11.26
N PRO A 31 -3.68 -7.65 -11.88
CA PRO A 31 -4.75 -6.69 -11.80
C PRO A 31 -5.03 -6.48 -10.32
N LYS A 32 -4.67 -5.30 -9.80
CA LYS A 32 -5.05 -4.91 -8.44
C LYS A 32 -6.56 -4.91 -8.48
N ARG A 33 -7.19 -5.93 -7.89
CA ARG A 33 -8.61 -5.87 -7.60
C ARG A 33 -8.75 -4.68 -6.66
N LEU A 34 -9.21 -3.55 -7.19
CA LEU A 34 -9.59 -2.36 -6.42
C LEU A 34 -10.88 -2.73 -5.67
N GLN A 35 -10.78 -3.68 -4.74
CA GLN A 35 -11.83 -3.92 -3.78
C GLN A 35 -11.93 -2.65 -2.96
N ARG A 36 -13.14 -2.05 -2.94
CA ARG A 36 -13.42 -0.92 -2.07
C ARG A 36 -13.25 -1.42 -0.65
N VAL A 37 -12.23 -0.90 0.04
CA VAL A 37 -11.98 -1.23 1.44
C VAL A 37 -13.11 -0.60 2.24
N THR A 38 -13.83 -1.41 3.00
CA THR A 38 -14.92 -0.95 3.87
C THR A 38 -14.36 -0.30 5.14
N PHE A 39 -15.11 0.61 5.75
CA PHE A 39 -14.71 1.23 7.02
C PHE A 39 -14.44 0.19 8.14
N VAL A 40 -15.18 -0.92 8.12
CA VAL A 40 -15.00 -2.03 9.07
C VAL A 40 -13.62 -2.66 8.92
N GLU A 41 -13.16 -2.86 7.69
CA GLU A 41 -11.84 -3.41 7.40
C GLU A 41 -10.72 -2.45 7.82
N ILE A 42 -10.88 -1.15 7.55
CA ILE A 42 -9.93 -0.12 7.99
C ILE A 42 -9.83 -0.11 9.53
N ARG A 43 -10.96 -0.18 10.24
CA ARG A 43 -10.97 -0.25 11.71
C ARG A 43 -10.31 -1.52 12.24
N LYS A 44 -10.49 -2.66 11.57
CA LYS A 44 -9.79 -3.92 11.92
C LYS A 44 -8.28 -3.77 11.74
N ALA A 45 -7.83 -3.21 10.61
CA ALA A 45 -6.42 -2.96 10.34
C ALA A 45 -5.82 -1.99 11.38
N TYR A 46 -6.55 -0.95 11.77
CA TYR A 46 -6.14 0.00 12.80
C TYR A 46 -5.83 -0.69 14.14
N ASN A 47 -6.72 -1.58 14.57
CA ASN A 47 -6.52 -2.35 15.81
C ASN A 47 -5.34 -3.33 15.70
N GLN A 48 -5.10 -3.91 14.53
CA GLN A 48 -3.98 -4.82 14.31
C GLN A 48 -2.65 -4.05 14.36
N ILE A 49 -2.56 -2.89 13.71
CA ILE A 49 -1.35 -2.07 13.70
C ILE A 49 -1.05 -1.54 15.10
N ALA A 50 -2.07 -1.14 15.87
CA ALA A 50 -1.88 -0.75 17.27
C ALA A 50 -1.21 -1.85 18.11
N LYS A 51 -1.63 -3.12 17.91
CA LYS A 51 -1.00 -4.27 18.57
C LYS A 51 0.44 -4.47 18.12
N ILE A 52 0.73 -4.29 16.83
CA ILE A 52 2.08 -4.41 16.28
C ILE A 52 3.00 -3.34 16.88
N ILE A 53 2.54 -2.09 16.99
CA ILE A 53 3.31 -0.99 17.61
C ILE A 53 3.57 -1.27 19.09
N ALA A 54 2.58 -1.79 19.82
CA ALA A 54 2.77 -2.16 21.22
C ALA A 54 3.86 -3.23 21.43
N LEU A 55 4.09 -4.09 20.43
CA LEU A 55 5.09 -5.16 20.48
C LEU A 55 6.46 -4.76 19.92
N HIS A 56 6.48 -3.96 18.86
CA HIS A 56 7.69 -3.67 18.08
C HIS A 56 8.15 -2.20 18.17
N GLY A 57 7.42 -1.36 18.90
CA GLY A 57 7.75 0.05 19.10
C GLY A 57 7.48 0.92 17.87
N GLU A 58 8.19 2.03 17.80
CA GLU A 58 7.93 3.15 16.87
C GLU A 58 8.16 2.84 15.39
N GLN A 59 8.77 1.70 15.05
CA GLN A 59 9.07 1.31 13.67
C GLN A 59 7.83 1.35 12.75
N TYR A 60 6.65 1.05 13.30
CA TYR A 60 5.39 1.00 12.56
C TYR A 60 4.51 2.25 12.77
N LEU A 61 5.00 3.23 13.53
CA LEU A 61 4.26 4.46 13.82
C LEU A 61 3.86 5.23 12.56
N PRO A 62 4.70 5.39 11.52
CA PRO A 62 4.31 6.11 10.30
C PRO A 62 3.14 5.45 9.55
N LEU A 63 3.00 4.12 9.65
CA LEU A 63 1.87 3.41 9.06
C LEU A 63 0.59 3.68 9.84
N PHE A 64 0.69 3.69 11.17
CA PHE A 64 -0.43 3.97 12.04
C PHE A 64 -0.93 5.41 11.94
N GLU A 65 -0.02 6.39 11.79
CA GLU A 65 -0.37 7.79 11.54
C GLU A 65 -1.21 7.94 10.27
N ARG A 66 -0.79 7.33 9.16
CA ARG A 66 -1.57 7.35 7.91
C ARG A 66 -2.97 6.80 8.12
N LEU A 67 -3.07 5.63 8.74
CA LEU A 67 -4.35 4.98 8.98
C LEU A 67 -5.23 5.76 9.96
N HIS A 68 -4.61 6.46 10.92
CA HIS A 68 -5.30 7.34 11.85
C HIS A 68 -5.91 8.54 11.12
N THR A 69 -5.14 9.20 10.26
CA THR A 69 -5.62 10.32 9.44
C THR A 69 -6.81 9.92 8.58
N GLU A 70 -6.73 8.80 7.86
CA GLU A 70 -7.84 8.31 7.02
C GLU A 70 -9.14 8.07 7.82
N ILE A 71 -9.03 7.50 9.02
CA ILE A 71 -10.19 7.30 9.91
C ILE A 71 -10.77 8.63 10.39
N THR A 72 -9.91 9.58 10.75
CA THR A 72 -10.33 10.90 11.24
C THR A 72 -11.05 11.67 10.13
N GLU A 73 -10.48 11.73 8.92
CA GLU A 73 -11.11 12.37 7.77
C GLU A 73 -12.46 11.73 7.41
N TYR A 74 -12.59 10.41 7.54
CA TYR A 74 -13.86 9.72 7.30
C TYR A 74 -14.92 10.13 8.33
N ARG A 75 -14.54 10.23 9.61
CA ARG A 75 -15.44 10.66 10.68
C ARG A 75 -15.88 12.10 10.50
N GLU A 76 -14.94 13.00 10.22
CA GLU A 76 -15.22 14.42 9.98
C GLU A 76 -16.16 14.59 8.78
N ARG A 77 -15.93 13.89 7.67
CA ARG A 77 -16.84 13.91 6.52
C ARG A 77 -18.24 13.44 6.88
N LYS A 78 -18.37 12.37 7.67
CA LYS A 78 -19.67 11.86 8.11
C LYS A 78 -20.38 12.85 9.04
N GLU A 79 -19.63 13.52 9.92
CA GLU A 79 -20.17 14.55 10.81
C GLU A 79 -20.63 15.79 10.04
N LEU A 80 -19.82 16.30 9.11
CA LEU A 80 -20.19 17.41 8.23
C LEU A 80 -21.44 17.09 7.40
N LEU A 81 -21.54 15.85 6.90
CA LEU A 81 -22.75 15.41 6.19
C LEU A 81 -23.97 15.39 7.12
N ASN A 82 -23.82 14.92 8.37
CA ASN A 82 -24.88 14.96 9.37
C ASN A 82 -25.30 16.41 9.70
N ILE A 83 -24.35 17.33 9.81
CA ILE A 83 -24.64 18.77 10.02
C ILE A 83 -25.37 19.34 8.81
N ALA A 84 -24.87 19.10 7.60
CA ALA A 84 -25.47 19.59 6.36
C ALA A 84 -26.90 19.08 6.16
N THR A 85 -27.16 17.80 6.47
CA THR A 85 -28.50 17.19 6.37
C THR A 85 -29.47 17.77 7.39
N LYS A 86 -29.03 17.99 8.64
CA LYS A 86 -29.81 18.70 9.66
C LYS A 86 -30.17 20.12 9.24
N ILE A 87 -29.20 20.88 8.72
CA ILE A 87 -29.43 22.25 8.24
C ILE A 87 -30.37 22.24 7.03
N GLY A 88 -30.21 21.28 6.12
CA GLY A 88 -31.06 21.12 4.93
C GLY A 88 -32.47 20.61 5.22
N GLY A 89 -32.81 20.25 6.47
CA GLY A 89 -34.12 19.71 6.84
C GLY A 89 -34.42 18.32 6.26
N ILE A 90 -33.40 17.62 5.74
CA ILE A 90 -33.55 16.28 5.18
C ILE A 90 -33.19 15.27 6.28
N ASN A 91 -34.20 14.55 6.77
CA ASN A 91 -33.98 13.42 7.68
C ASN A 91 -33.47 12.22 6.86
N LEU A 92 -32.15 12.08 6.69
CA LEU A 92 -31.58 10.83 6.19
C LEU A 92 -31.65 9.77 7.30
N SER A 93 -32.64 8.88 7.22
CA SER A 93 -32.66 7.62 7.96
C SER A 93 -31.41 6.82 7.62
N THR A 94 -30.57 6.57 8.62
CA THR A 94 -29.24 5.96 8.52
C THR A 94 -29.22 4.47 8.13
N ASP A 95 -30.34 3.93 7.66
CA ASP A 95 -30.52 2.49 7.47
C ASP A 95 -29.99 1.98 6.11
N ASP A 96 -29.63 2.86 5.19
CA ASP A 96 -29.16 2.48 3.84
C ASP A 96 -27.63 2.29 3.71
N ILE A 97 -26.84 2.44 4.78
CA ILE A 97 -25.35 2.30 4.73
C ILE A 97 -24.87 0.96 5.34
N SER A 98 -25.78 0.02 5.56
CA SER A 98 -25.43 -1.38 5.86
C SER A 98 -25.89 -2.27 4.70
N ASN A 99 -25.17 -2.26 3.57
CA ASN A 99 -24.95 -3.40 2.67
C ASN A 99 -24.27 -2.95 1.36
N ASN A 100 -22.95 -2.90 1.36
CA ASN A 100 -22.07 -3.48 0.32
C ASN A 100 -20.60 -3.22 0.63
#